data_AF-Q501H3-F1
#
_entry.id   AF-Q501H3-F1
#
_cell.length_a   1.000
_cell.length_b   1.000
_cell.length_c   1.000
_cell.angle_alpha   90.00
_cell.angle_beta   90.00
_cell.angle_gamma   90.00
#
_symmetry.space_group_name_H-M   'P 1'
#
loop_
_entity.id
_entity.type
_entity.pdbx_description
1 polymer ?
#
loop_
_entity_poly.entity_id
_entity_poly.type
_entity_poly.pdbx_seq_one_letter_code
_entity_poly.pdbx_strand_id
1 'polypeptide(L)'
;MDIAKKFISEIDDKLESKSEFDKELEKIKSSFNEEYEKWSSGKQRGSSSKHGNQSTHGDSSPTRNSSGSSKKGRPKANRVETSSELPDHLIRGFINEKLFLKNFLLKQKESEEFKTLAIVGKYGVGKTTLCQAVFNDEDVKQVYFPRIWVSMYSKETKEDEDPKIDVVKRILRSLGVEDEMFKHIKTEAEEEKSIKDEAGEREEETVKEKELARLLYALHLNLIGKKYLIVLDDVWEDNEWDQRLDDEKKQQEKSHLSCGFPKGFGGKVIMTSRDERLAKAIVGEEENLQRLFPRSDAESLWEIYIDAVPTKVDDAAATNLGDAVATNAGDAVAPKVNPRYPGRYKQELMDKSCGIPLAARMLAKIEPVKVDEIGNIDRKQSF
;
A
#
# COMPACT_ATOMS: atom_id res chain seq x y z
N MET A 1 -44.28 12.78 29.12
CA MET A 1 -43.88 11.36 29.16
C MET A 1 -43.13 10.96 27.88
N ASP A 2 -43.40 11.62 26.74
CA ASP A 2 -42.81 11.26 25.43
C ASP A 2 -41.35 11.71 25.21
N ILE A 3 -40.91 12.80 25.86
CA ILE A 3 -39.51 13.26 25.76
C ILE A 3 -38.54 12.27 26.41
N ALA A 4 -38.92 11.68 27.55
CA ALA A 4 -38.10 10.68 28.24
C ALA A 4 -37.99 9.37 27.43
N LYS A 5 -39.05 8.96 26.74
CA LYS A 5 -39.03 7.78 25.87
C LYS A 5 -38.13 7.97 24.65
N LYS A 6 -38.14 9.17 24.05
CA LYS A 6 -37.27 9.52 22.93
C LYS A 6 -35.79 9.55 23.32
N PHE A 7 -35.49 10.06 24.53
CA PHE A 7 -34.13 10.09 25.06
C PHE A 7 -33.60 8.68 25.40
N ILE A 8 -34.46 7.80 25.91
CA ILE A 8 -34.10 6.40 26.18
C ILE A 8 -33.86 5.63 24.88
N SER A 9 -34.69 5.81 23.84
CA SER A 9 -34.46 5.14 22.55
C SER A 9 -33.17 5.63 21.87
N GLU A 10 -32.84 6.92 21.95
CA GLU A 10 -31.55 7.45 21.45
C GLU A 10 -30.34 6.92 22.23
N ILE A 11 -30.51 6.60 23.52
CA ILE A 11 -29.46 5.97 24.34
C ILE A 11 -29.31 4.49 23.97
N ASP A 12 -30.42 3.78 23.78
CA ASP A 12 -30.41 2.36 23.40
C ASP A 12 -29.83 2.16 21.99
N ASP A 13 -30.17 3.01 21.00
CA ASP A 13 -29.58 2.99 19.65
C ASP A 13 -28.06 3.27 19.68
N LYS A 14 -27.61 4.17 20.57
CA LYS A 14 -26.17 4.45 20.79
C LYS A 14 -25.45 3.32 21.51
N LEU A 15 -26.11 2.61 22.41
CA LEU A 15 -25.57 1.43 23.09
C LEU A 15 -25.47 0.23 22.14
N GLU A 16 -26.46 0.04 21.27
CA GLU A 16 -26.51 -1.07 20.33
C GLU A 16 -25.47 -0.90 19.20
N SER A 17 -25.33 0.32 18.67
CA SER A 17 -24.26 0.68 17.72
C SER A 17 -22.86 0.58 18.32
N LYS A 18 -22.69 0.95 19.61
CA LYS A 18 -21.44 0.72 20.35
C LYS A 18 -21.11 -0.78 20.46
N SER A 19 -22.09 -1.63 20.75
CA SER A 19 -21.91 -3.09 20.83
C SER A 19 -21.60 -3.73 19.48
N GLU A 20 -22.18 -3.24 18.38
CA GLU A 20 -21.88 -3.71 17.03
C GLU A 20 -20.45 -3.31 16.61
N PHE A 21 -20.04 -2.09 16.93
CA PHE A 21 -18.68 -1.62 16.68
C PHE A 21 -17.63 -2.36 17.51
N ASP A 22 -17.89 -2.64 18.79
CA ASP A 22 -16.99 -3.43 19.63
C ASP A 22 -16.77 -4.83 19.05
N LYS A 23 -17.81 -5.44 18.46
CA LYS A 23 -17.69 -6.72 17.74
C LYS A 23 -16.84 -6.58 16.47
N GLU A 24 -16.98 -5.49 15.73
CA GLU A 24 -16.18 -5.23 14.53
C GLU A 24 -14.71 -4.96 14.87
N LEU A 25 -14.45 -4.20 15.94
CA LEU A 25 -13.11 -3.91 16.44
C LEU A 25 -12.43 -5.18 16.97
N GLU A 26 -13.14 -6.02 17.72
CA GLU A 26 -12.61 -7.32 18.16
C GLU A 26 -12.39 -8.28 17.00
N LYS A 27 -13.23 -8.23 15.95
CA LYS A 27 -13.00 -8.97 14.71
C LYS A 27 -11.76 -8.48 13.97
N ILE A 28 -11.53 -7.18 13.91
CA ILE A 28 -10.33 -6.58 13.32
C ILE A 28 -9.10 -6.95 14.15
N LYS A 29 -9.15 -6.85 15.49
CA LYS A 29 -8.05 -7.23 16.39
C LYS A 29 -7.74 -8.71 16.33
N SER A 30 -8.75 -9.57 16.30
CA SER A 30 -8.57 -11.02 16.21
C SER A 30 -8.02 -11.42 14.84
N SER A 31 -8.62 -10.93 13.75
CA SER A 31 -8.09 -11.11 12.39
C SER A 31 -6.67 -10.57 12.28
N PHE A 32 -6.38 -9.45 12.92
CA PHE A 32 -5.05 -8.88 12.98
C PHE A 32 -4.10 -9.79 13.76
N ASN A 33 -4.43 -10.24 14.97
CA ASN A 33 -3.54 -11.09 15.76
C ASN A 33 -3.29 -12.44 15.08
N GLU A 34 -4.33 -13.08 14.54
CA GLU A 34 -4.20 -14.31 13.78
C GLU A 34 -3.33 -14.12 12.52
N GLU A 35 -3.55 -13.05 11.75
CA GLU A 35 -2.73 -12.75 10.58
C GLU A 35 -1.32 -12.30 10.98
N TYR A 36 -1.13 -11.64 12.14
CA TYR A 36 0.18 -11.24 12.66
C TYR A 36 0.99 -12.46 13.03
N GLU A 37 0.40 -13.35 13.83
CA GLU A 37 1.06 -14.56 14.30
C GLU A 37 1.34 -15.47 13.12
N LYS A 38 0.44 -15.59 12.14
CA LYS A 38 0.68 -16.33 10.90
C LYS A 38 1.79 -15.71 10.04
N TRP A 39 1.86 -14.39 9.97
CA TRP A 39 2.89 -13.67 9.23
C TRP A 39 4.26 -13.70 9.95
N SER A 40 4.27 -13.58 11.28
CA SER A 40 5.43 -13.63 12.17
C SER A 40 6.00 -15.06 12.29
N SER A 41 5.14 -16.07 12.43
CA SER A 41 5.54 -17.50 12.51
C SER A 41 6.05 -18.08 11.19
N GLY A 42 5.80 -17.41 10.05
CA GLY A 42 6.43 -17.73 8.76
C GLY A 42 7.97 -17.63 8.77
N LYS A 43 8.55 -17.05 9.84
CA LYS A 43 9.98 -16.77 10.00
C LYS A 43 10.80 -17.92 10.64
N GLN A 44 10.20 -19.09 10.92
CA GLN A 44 10.85 -20.17 11.70
C GLN A 44 11.10 -21.50 10.95
N ARG A 45 10.97 -21.57 9.62
CA ARG A 45 11.42 -22.76 8.86
C ARG A 45 12.61 -22.43 7.97
N GLY A 46 13.77 -22.28 8.60
CA GLY A 46 15.03 -22.08 7.89
C GLY A 46 16.23 -22.07 8.82
N SER A 47 16.60 -23.26 9.32
CA SER A 47 17.98 -23.68 9.65
C SER A 47 18.01 -24.66 10.82
N SER A 48 18.16 -25.95 10.51
CA SER A 48 19.15 -26.81 11.16
C SER A 48 19.24 -28.13 10.41
N SER A 49 20.34 -28.27 9.65
CA SER A 49 20.82 -29.54 9.07
C SER A 49 21.30 -30.49 10.16
N LYS A 50 20.98 -31.79 10.03
CA LYS A 50 21.95 -32.89 10.20
C LYS A 50 21.36 -34.26 9.78
N HIS A 51 21.94 -34.79 8.69
CA HIS A 51 22.41 -36.17 8.43
C HIS A 51 21.57 -37.38 8.88
N GLY A 52 21.37 -38.33 7.96
CA GLY A 52 21.25 -39.76 8.30
C GLY A 52 20.34 -40.63 7.42
N ASN A 53 20.90 -41.12 6.31
CA ASN A 53 20.69 -42.39 5.59
C ASN A 53 19.44 -43.31 5.76
N GLN A 54 19.15 -43.96 4.61
CA GLN A 54 18.63 -45.33 4.37
C GLN A 54 17.15 -45.56 3.99
N SER A 55 17.04 -46.35 2.92
CA SER A 55 15.91 -46.94 2.21
C SER A 55 15.10 -47.96 3.03
N THR A 56 13.80 -48.15 2.71
CA THR A 56 13.20 -49.34 2.04
C THR A 56 11.67 -49.36 2.10
N HIS A 57 11.07 -49.78 0.97
CA HIS A 57 9.79 -50.49 0.73
C HIS A 57 8.44 -49.98 1.25
N GLY A 58 7.43 -50.13 0.38
CA GLY A 58 6.11 -49.53 0.45
C GLY A 58 5.12 -50.19 1.39
N ASP A 59 4.00 -49.51 1.61
CA ASP A 59 2.68 -50.12 1.60
C ASP A 59 1.59 -49.04 1.37
N SER A 60 0.42 -49.57 1.07
CA SER A 60 -0.78 -49.09 0.42
C SER A 60 -1.53 -47.92 1.07
N SER A 61 -2.24 -47.18 0.22
CA SER A 61 -3.19 -46.09 0.50
C SER A 61 -4.20 -46.40 1.62
N PRO A 62 -4.79 -45.38 2.26
CA PRO A 62 -6.03 -44.85 1.66
C PRO A 62 -6.11 -43.31 1.65
N THR A 63 -6.63 -42.83 0.52
CA THR A 63 -7.31 -41.56 0.27
C THR A 63 -7.72 -40.77 1.52
N ARG A 64 -7.08 -39.62 1.74
CA ARG A 64 -7.64 -38.50 2.51
C ARG A 64 -7.93 -37.35 1.57
N ASN A 65 -9.21 -37.11 1.36
CA ASN A 65 -9.75 -35.88 0.80
C ASN A 65 -9.24 -34.69 1.63
N SER A 66 -8.23 -33.99 1.11
CA SER A 66 -7.96 -32.61 1.53
C SER A 66 -8.88 -31.73 0.70
N SER A 67 -10.05 -31.43 1.25
CA SER A 67 -10.88 -30.32 0.82
C SER A 67 -9.99 -29.08 0.70
N GLY A 68 -9.84 -28.58 -0.53
CA GLY A 68 -9.12 -27.36 -0.81
C GLY A 68 -9.73 -26.23 0.02
N SER A 69 -8.97 -25.74 1.00
CA SER A 69 -9.26 -24.46 1.63
C SER A 69 -8.98 -23.39 0.59
N SER A 70 -9.98 -23.05 -0.23
CA SER A 70 -9.95 -21.88 -1.09
C SER A 70 -9.62 -20.68 -0.21
N LYS A 71 -8.40 -20.15 -0.36
CA LYS A 71 -8.02 -18.87 0.25
C LYS A 71 -8.96 -17.81 -0.32
N LYS A 72 -10.05 -17.50 0.37
CA LYS A 72 -10.93 -16.41 -0.04
C LYS A 72 -10.19 -15.09 0.20
N GLY A 73 -9.62 -14.54 -0.88
CA GLY A 73 -9.19 -13.15 -0.91
C GLY A 73 -10.37 -12.22 -0.59
N ARG A 74 -10.07 -11.02 -0.05
CA ARG A 74 -11.09 -10.01 0.29
C ARG A 74 -11.92 -9.67 -0.96
N PRO A 75 -13.24 -9.49 -0.86
CA PRO A 75 -14.05 -9.04 -1.99
C PRO A 75 -13.54 -7.69 -2.52
N LYS A 76 -13.44 -7.57 -3.86
CA LYS A 76 -12.99 -6.36 -4.58
C LYS A 76 -13.72 -5.08 -4.14
N ALA A 77 -14.94 -5.21 -3.62
CA ALA A 77 -15.79 -4.12 -3.11
C ALA A 77 -15.17 -3.22 -2.02
N ASN A 78 -14.11 -3.67 -1.34
CA ASN A 78 -13.45 -2.89 -0.28
C ASN A 78 -12.10 -2.28 -0.71
N ARG A 79 -11.73 -2.35 -1.99
CA ARG A 79 -10.53 -1.70 -2.50
C ARG A 79 -10.84 -0.25 -2.86
N VAL A 80 -9.87 0.62 -2.62
CA VAL A 80 -9.96 2.05 -2.92
C VAL A 80 -8.81 2.39 -3.85
N GLU A 81 -9.13 3.05 -4.95
CA GLU A 81 -8.14 3.55 -5.89
C GLU A 81 -7.34 4.69 -5.24
N THR A 82 -6.02 4.65 -5.38
CA THR A 82 -5.11 5.60 -4.74
C THR A 82 -4.44 6.52 -5.74
N SER A 83 -4.10 7.74 -5.30
CA SER A 83 -3.34 8.71 -6.07
C SER A 83 -2.00 9.01 -5.40
N SER A 84 -1.11 9.68 -6.13
CA SER A 84 0.16 10.17 -5.59
C SER A 84 0.01 11.36 -4.65
N GLU A 85 -1.19 11.90 -4.46
CA GLU A 85 -1.42 13.11 -3.68
C GLU A 85 -1.09 12.86 -2.20
N LEU A 86 -0.53 13.89 -1.56
CA LEU A 86 -0.33 13.85 -0.12
C LEU A 86 -1.70 13.95 0.57
N PRO A 87 -1.89 13.25 1.69
CA PRO A 87 -3.11 13.39 2.46
C PRO A 87 -3.22 14.81 3.06
N ASP A 88 -4.44 15.25 3.32
CA ASP A 88 -4.78 16.60 3.85
C ASP A 88 -4.35 16.83 5.32
N HIS A 89 -3.40 16.05 5.82
CA HIS A 89 -2.93 16.09 7.19
C HIS A 89 -1.42 15.83 7.27
N LEU A 90 -0.81 16.23 8.38
CA LEU A 90 0.61 16.01 8.58
C LEU A 90 0.95 14.53 8.77
N ILE A 91 1.92 14.02 8.01
CA ILE A 91 2.38 12.65 8.11
C ILE A 91 3.36 12.52 9.29
N ARG A 92 2.96 11.82 10.35
CA ARG A 92 3.77 11.63 11.56
C ARG A 92 4.64 10.38 11.52
N GLY A 93 5.83 10.48 12.11
CA GLY A 93 6.56 9.34 12.66
C GLY A 93 7.23 8.34 11.72
N PHE A 94 7.23 8.56 10.40
CA PHE A 94 7.98 7.72 9.43
C PHE A 94 9.44 8.16 9.24
N ILE A 95 10.11 8.61 10.29
CA ILE A 95 11.43 9.25 10.15
C ILE A 95 12.45 8.27 9.56
N ASN A 96 12.56 7.08 10.14
CA ASN A 96 13.53 6.06 9.72
C ASN A 96 13.14 5.42 8.39
N GLU A 97 11.86 5.16 8.18
CA GLU A 97 11.33 4.55 6.97
C GLU A 97 11.49 5.49 5.76
N LYS A 98 11.22 6.79 5.94
CA LYS A 98 11.49 7.80 4.90
C LYS A 98 12.98 7.88 4.61
N LEU A 99 13.83 7.89 5.63
CA LEU A 99 15.28 7.94 5.45
C LEU A 99 15.79 6.71 4.68
N PHE A 100 15.29 5.52 5.01
CA PHE A 100 15.61 4.28 4.29
C PHE A 100 15.23 4.37 2.83
N LEU A 101 13.99 4.78 2.52
CA LEU A 101 13.52 4.92 1.14
C LEU A 101 14.26 6.01 0.38
N LYS A 102 14.56 7.15 1.01
CA LYS A 102 15.39 8.19 0.40
C LYS A 102 16.79 7.68 0.11
N ASN A 103 17.39 6.92 1.02
CA ASN A 103 18.70 6.31 0.76
C ASN A 103 18.61 5.31 -0.40
N PHE A 104 17.61 4.42 -0.42
CA PHE A 104 17.35 3.52 -1.55
C PHE A 104 17.24 4.30 -2.87
N LEU A 105 16.52 5.43 -2.88
CA LEU A 105 16.30 6.22 -4.09
C LEU A 105 17.51 7.08 -4.48
N LEU A 106 18.25 7.68 -3.55
CA LEU A 106 19.22 8.74 -3.83
C LEU A 106 20.68 8.28 -3.72
N LYS A 107 20.94 7.03 -3.35
CA LYS A 107 22.31 6.48 -3.24
C LYS A 107 23.07 6.57 -4.57
N GLN A 108 24.18 7.31 -4.56
CA GLN A 108 24.96 7.60 -5.77
C GLN A 108 25.66 6.39 -6.38
N LYS A 109 26.15 5.46 -5.55
CA LYS A 109 26.89 4.26 -6.00
C LYS A 109 26.10 3.35 -6.93
N GLU A 110 24.78 3.47 -6.92
CA GLU A 110 23.83 2.61 -7.65
C GLU A 110 22.87 3.49 -8.47
N SER A 111 23.36 4.67 -8.90
CA SER A 111 22.51 5.70 -9.49
C SER A 111 22.03 5.39 -10.90
N GLU A 112 22.71 4.46 -11.60
CA GLU A 112 22.37 3.98 -12.95
C GLU A 112 21.74 2.58 -12.93
N GLU A 113 21.76 1.89 -11.80
CA GLU A 113 21.17 0.55 -11.66
C GLU A 113 19.64 0.61 -11.68
N PHE A 114 19.03 -0.37 -12.35
CA PHE A 114 17.60 -0.61 -12.18
C PHE A 114 17.37 -1.34 -10.86
N LYS A 115 16.44 -0.85 -10.03
CA LYS A 115 16.09 -1.51 -8.76
C LYS A 115 14.60 -1.57 -8.52
N THR A 116 14.19 -2.63 -7.84
CA THR A 116 12.84 -2.77 -7.29
C THR A 116 12.87 -2.80 -5.77
N LEU A 117 11.80 -2.31 -5.16
CA LEU A 117 11.60 -2.40 -3.71
C LEU A 117 10.13 -2.67 -3.41
N ALA A 118 9.86 -3.61 -2.52
CA ALA A 118 8.53 -3.87 -2.00
C ALA A 118 8.39 -3.34 -0.58
N ILE A 119 7.35 -2.56 -0.31
CA ILE A 119 6.92 -2.23 1.04
C ILE A 119 5.74 -3.12 1.39
N VAL A 120 5.96 -4.04 2.33
CA VAL A 120 4.93 -4.97 2.79
C VAL A 120 4.53 -4.70 4.21
N GLY A 121 3.28 -4.98 4.52
CA GLY A 121 2.75 -4.69 5.84
C GLY A 121 1.25 -4.74 5.83
N LYS A 122 0.68 -4.72 7.03
CA LYS A 122 -0.74 -4.94 7.20
C LYS A 122 -1.61 -3.80 6.69
N TYR A 123 -2.92 -4.02 6.70
CA TYR A 123 -3.87 -2.97 6.41
C TYR A 123 -3.74 -1.83 7.45
N GLY A 124 -3.85 -0.57 7.00
CA GLY A 124 -3.87 0.59 7.90
C GLY A 124 -2.53 1.01 8.52
N VAL A 125 -1.42 0.31 8.25
CA VAL A 125 -0.08 0.65 8.78
C VAL A 125 0.58 1.87 8.09
N GLY A 126 0.01 2.32 6.96
CA GLY A 126 0.46 3.52 6.24
C GLY A 126 1.49 3.30 5.13
N LYS A 127 1.49 2.13 4.47
CA LYS A 127 2.38 1.85 3.31
C LYS A 127 2.23 2.88 2.20
N THR A 128 1.00 3.09 1.73
CA THR A 128 0.65 4.09 0.72
C THR A 128 1.08 5.49 1.15
N THR A 129 0.80 5.87 2.40
CA THR A 129 1.18 7.18 2.97
C THR A 129 2.70 7.38 3.02
N LEU A 130 3.46 6.34 3.36
CA LEU A 130 4.92 6.37 3.32
C LEU A 130 5.44 6.59 1.89
N CYS A 131 4.87 5.86 0.91
CA CYS A 131 5.20 6.03 -0.50
C CYS A 131 4.87 7.43 -1.01
N GLN A 132 3.67 7.94 -0.73
CA GLN A 132 3.25 9.29 -1.11
C GLN A 132 4.22 10.35 -0.56
N ALA A 133 4.66 10.20 0.69
CA ALA A 133 5.60 11.13 1.30
C ALA A 133 6.96 11.18 0.57
N VAL A 134 7.50 10.01 0.20
CA VAL A 134 8.80 9.93 -0.47
C VAL A 134 8.70 10.25 -1.96
N PHE A 135 7.62 9.85 -2.62
CA PHE A 135 7.35 10.17 -4.02
C PHE A 135 7.26 11.68 -4.26
N ASN A 136 6.79 12.43 -3.26
CA ASN A 136 6.67 13.88 -3.29
C ASN A 136 7.81 14.62 -2.57
N ASP A 137 8.86 13.92 -2.15
CA ASP A 137 10.05 14.54 -1.56
C ASP A 137 10.82 15.34 -2.64
N GLU A 138 11.26 16.56 -2.30
CA GLU A 138 11.88 17.47 -3.28
C GLU A 138 13.17 16.92 -3.88
N ASP A 139 14.00 16.22 -3.09
CA ASP A 139 15.22 15.61 -3.61
C ASP A 139 14.90 14.47 -4.59
N VAL A 140 13.82 13.72 -4.32
CA VAL A 140 13.33 12.66 -5.20
C VAL A 140 12.76 13.25 -6.49
N LYS A 141 11.99 14.34 -6.40
CA LYS A 141 11.44 15.05 -7.57
C LYS A 141 12.53 15.58 -8.50
N GLN A 142 13.64 16.06 -7.95
CA GLN A 142 14.75 16.61 -8.74
C GLN A 142 15.54 15.53 -9.48
N VAL A 143 15.59 14.30 -8.96
CA VAL A 143 16.39 13.21 -9.53
C VAL A 143 15.60 12.37 -10.53
N TYR A 144 14.30 12.20 -10.32
CA TYR A 144 13.49 11.28 -11.11
C TYR A 144 12.52 12.01 -12.04
N PHE A 145 12.62 11.71 -13.33
CA PHE A 145 11.66 12.12 -14.34
C PHE A 145 11.65 11.11 -15.50
N PRO A 146 10.50 10.48 -15.82
CA PRO A 146 9.17 10.69 -15.23
C PRO A 146 9.00 10.04 -13.84
N ARG A 147 8.03 10.54 -13.07
CA ARG A 147 7.53 9.92 -11.84
C ARG A 147 6.08 9.49 -12.06
N ILE A 148 5.79 8.20 -11.88
CA ILE A 148 4.48 7.61 -12.20
C ILE A 148 3.94 6.90 -10.96
N TRP A 149 2.66 7.11 -10.69
CA TRP A 149 1.93 6.41 -9.64
C TRP A 149 0.78 5.62 -10.26
N VAL A 150 0.69 4.33 -9.95
CA VAL A 150 -0.36 3.46 -10.44
C VAL A 150 -0.96 2.67 -9.27
N SER A 151 -2.24 2.90 -9.01
CA SER A 151 -3.02 2.07 -8.10
C SER A 151 -3.32 0.72 -8.75
N MET A 152 -2.97 -0.41 -8.15
CA MET A 152 -3.21 -1.72 -8.78
C MET A 152 -4.69 -2.13 -8.81
N TYR A 153 -5.56 -1.34 -8.17
CA TYR A 153 -6.99 -1.40 -8.33
C TYR A 153 -7.49 -0.10 -8.97
N SER A 154 -8.32 -0.21 -10.00
CA SER A 154 -9.07 0.91 -10.57
C SER A 154 -10.54 0.57 -10.68
N LYS A 155 -11.40 1.56 -10.49
CA LYS A 155 -12.86 1.39 -10.68
C LYS A 155 -13.24 1.30 -12.16
N GLU A 156 -12.38 1.76 -13.05
CA GLU A 156 -12.62 1.84 -14.49
C GLU A 156 -12.16 0.59 -15.24
N THR A 157 -11.46 -0.33 -14.58
CA THR A 157 -11.01 -1.58 -15.18
C THR A 157 -12.22 -2.42 -15.60
N LYS A 158 -12.30 -2.77 -16.88
CA LYS A 158 -13.37 -3.59 -17.43
C LYS A 158 -13.18 -5.05 -17.02
N GLU A 159 -14.28 -5.78 -16.79
CA GLU A 159 -14.23 -7.17 -16.31
C GLU A 159 -13.55 -8.13 -17.29
N ASP A 160 -13.57 -7.82 -18.59
CA ASP A 160 -12.99 -8.62 -19.67
C ASP A 160 -11.55 -8.21 -20.04
N GLU A 161 -11.07 -7.09 -19.51
CA GLU A 161 -9.73 -6.60 -19.79
C GLU A 161 -8.68 -7.36 -18.97
N ASP A 162 -7.57 -7.69 -19.62
CA ASP A 162 -6.45 -8.36 -18.97
C ASP A 162 -5.82 -7.42 -17.92
N PRO A 163 -5.65 -7.86 -16.65
CA PRO A 163 -5.13 -7.01 -15.58
C PRO A 163 -3.74 -6.42 -15.86
N LYS A 164 -2.86 -7.13 -16.58
CA LYS A 164 -1.52 -6.63 -16.93
C LYS A 164 -1.63 -5.53 -17.98
N ILE A 165 -2.45 -5.77 -19.01
CA ILE A 165 -2.68 -4.80 -20.08
C ILE A 165 -3.25 -3.50 -19.51
N ASP A 166 -4.25 -3.57 -18.62
CA ASP A 166 -4.82 -2.39 -17.96
C ASP A 166 -3.77 -1.59 -17.19
N VAL A 167 -2.94 -2.26 -16.38
CA VAL A 167 -1.87 -1.60 -15.62
C VAL A 167 -0.86 -0.92 -16.56
N VAL A 168 -0.41 -1.60 -17.61
CA VAL A 168 0.54 -1.02 -18.58
C VAL A 168 -0.08 0.18 -19.31
N LYS A 169 -1.36 0.11 -19.71
CA LYS A 169 -2.09 1.25 -20.30
C LYS A 169 -2.14 2.44 -19.33
N ARG A 170 -2.37 2.21 -18.03
CA ARG A 170 -2.38 3.29 -17.02
C ARG A 170 -1.01 3.91 -16.78
N ILE A 171 0.07 3.12 -16.84
CA ILE A 171 1.45 3.66 -16.85
C ILE A 171 1.65 4.54 -18.10
N LEU A 172 1.27 4.05 -19.29
CA LEU A 172 1.42 4.78 -20.55
C LEU A 172 0.57 6.07 -20.60
N ARG A 173 -0.65 6.06 -20.06
CA ARG A 173 -1.46 7.28 -19.90
C ARG A 173 -0.76 8.33 -19.04
N SER A 174 -0.10 7.90 -17.96
CA SER A 174 0.69 8.79 -17.11
C SER A 174 1.91 9.38 -17.82
N LEU A 175 2.36 8.73 -18.90
CA LEU A 175 3.43 9.20 -19.79
C LEU A 175 2.91 10.09 -20.94
N GLY A 176 1.59 10.30 -21.03
CA GLY A 176 0.95 11.11 -22.05
C GLY A 176 0.53 10.33 -23.31
N VAL A 177 0.51 9.00 -23.28
CA VAL A 177 0.01 8.20 -24.40
C VAL A 177 -1.52 8.15 -24.37
N GLU A 178 -2.14 8.49 -25.50
CA GLU A 178 -3.59 8.59 -25.65
C GLU A 178 -4.25 7.24 -25.97
N ASP A 179 -5.54 7.12 -25.65
CA ASP A 179 -6.30 5.88 -25.81
C ASP A 179 -6.43 5.42 -27.28
N GLU A 180 -6.33 6.33 -28.25
CA GLU A 180 -6.32 5.97 -29.67
C GLU A 180 -5.14 5.07 -30.04
N MET A 181 -3.96 5.32 -29.45
CA MET A 181 -2.78 4.46 -29.65
C MET A 181 -3.05 3.05 -29.12
N PHE A 182 -3.73 2.90 -27.98
CA PHE A 182 -4.05 1.59 -27.43
C PHE A 182 -5.03 0.81 -28.32
N LYS A 183 -6.00 1.51 -28.93
CA LYS A 183 -6.92 0.88 -29.89
C LYS A 183 -6.17 0.40 -31.12
N HIS A 184 -5.28 1.21 -31.70
CA HIS A 184 -4.45 0.80 -32.83
C HIS A 184 -3.60 -0.42 -32.51
N ILE A 185 -2.90 -0.44 -31.36
CA ILE A 185 -2.10 -1.60 -30.92
C ILE A 185 -2.94 -2.87 -30.82
N LYS A 186 -4.17 -2.77 -30.29
CA LYS A 186 -5.08 -3.91 -30.18
C LYS A 186 -5.55 -4.40 -31.55
N THR A 187 -5.97 -3.49 -32.43
CA THR A 187 -6.41 -3.83 -33.78
C THR A 187 -5.29 -4.49 -34.59
N GLU A 188 -4.06 -3.96 -34.53
CA GLU A 188 -2.91 -4.58 -35.21
C GLU A 188 -2.61 -5.99 -34.69
N ALA A 189 -2.77 -6.23 -33.38
CA ALA A 189 -2.59 -7.56 -32.80
C ALA A 189 -3.66 -8.56 -33.27
N GLU A 190 -4.90 -8.11 -33.45
CA GLU A 190 -6.02 -8.89 -33.98
C GLU A 190 -5.82 -9.20 -35.48
N GLU A 191 -5.47 -8.20 -36.28
CA GLU A 191 -5.23 -8.33 -37.72
C GLU A 191 -4.05 -9.26 -38.03
N GLU A 192 -2.93 -9.12 -37.31
CA GLU A 192 -1.76 -9.99 -37.50
C GLU A 192 -2.11 -11.46 -37.26
N LYS A 193 -2.95 -11.73 -36.25
CA LYS A 193 -3.42 -13.09 -35.98
C LYS A 193 -4.32 -13.61 -37.10
N SER A 194 -5.28 -12.80 -37.57
CA SER A 194 -6.18 -13.18 -38.67
C SER A 194 -5.41 -13.55 -39.94
N ILE A 195 -4.40 -12.75 -40.32
CA ILE A 195 -3.57 -12.99 -41.52
C ILE A 195 -2.82 -14.32 -41.41
N LYS A 196 -2.26 -14.63 -40.24
CA LYS A 196 -1.51 -15.88 -40.02
C LYS A 196 -2.42 -17.11 -39.95
N ASP A 197 -3.60 -16.97 -39.37
CA ASP A 197 -4.64 -18.01 -39.35
C ASP A 197 -5.06 -18.35 -40.81
N GLU A 198 -5.23 -17.34 -41.68
CA GLU A 198 -5.52 -17.52 -43.11
C GLU A 198 -4.35 -18.15 -43.89
N ALA A 199 -3.11 -17.83 -43.52
CA ALA A 199 -1.91 -18.43 -44.10
C ALA A 199 -1.65 -19.88 -43.65
N GLY A 200 -2.44 -20.39 -42.69
CA GLY A 200 -2.29 -21.75 -42.15
C GLY A 200 -1.04 -21.93 -41.28
N GLU A 201 -0.46 -20.83 -40.80
CA GLU A 201 0.69 -20.87 -39.89
C GLU A 201 0.21 -21.18 -38.46
N ARG A 202 0.84 -22.15 -37.80
CA ARG A 202 0.57 -22.38 -36.37
C ARG A 202 1.25 -21.31 -35.56
N GLU A 203 0.46 -20.45 -34.94
CA GLU A 203 0.96 -19.41 -34.05
C GLU A 203 0.73 -19.79 -32.58
N GLU A 204 1.79 -19.69 -31.78
CA GLU A 204 1.73 -20.01 -30.34
C GLU A 204 1.24 -18.83 -29.49
N GLU A 205 1.46 -17.58 -29.94
CA GLU A 205 1.10 -16.37 -29.19
C GLU A 205 -0.38 -15.97 -29.37
N THR A 206 -1.04 -15.67 -28.27
CA THR A 206 -2.41 -15.12 -28.24
C THR A 206 -2.45 -13.65 -28.62
N VAL A 207 -3.63 -13.13 -29.01
CA VAL A 207 -3.84 -11.70 -29.26
C VAL A 207 -3.46 -10.85 -28.05
N LYS A 208 -3.77 -11.32 -26.83
CA LYS A 208 -3.44 -10.63 -25.59
C LYS A 208 -1.94 -10.53 -25.36
N GLU A 209 -1.18 -11.60 -25.60
CA GLU A 209 0.28 -11.60 -25.48
C GLU A 209 0.92 -10.65 -26.48
N LYS A 210 0.40 -10.61 -27.70
CA LYS A 210 0.80 -9.67 -28.76
C LYS A 210 0.50 -8.21 -28.40
N GLU A 211 -0.70 -7.92 -27.88
CA GLU A 211 -1.08 -6.60 -27.40
C GLU A 211 -0.15 -6.17 -26.25
N LEU A 212 0.05 -7.05 -25.26
CA LEU A 212 0.93 -6.79 -24.12
C LEU A 212 2.37 -6.54 -24.56
N ALA A 213 2.92 -7.34 -25.48
CA ALA A 213 4.28 -7.17 -25.99
C ALA A 213 4.47 -5.81 -26.68
N ARG A 214 3.51 -5.38 -27.51
CA ARG A 214 3.53 -4.05 -28.16
C ARG A 214 3.42 -2.92 -27.15
N LEU A 215 2.54 -3.05 -26.14
CA LEU A 215 2.41 -2.05 -25.07
C LEU A 215 3.69 -1.95 -24.22
N LEU A 216 4.31 -3.08 -23.90
CA LEU A 216 5.60 -3.11 -23.20
C LEU A 216 6.71 -2.48 -24.03
N TYR A 217 6.73 -2.71 -25.34
CA TYR A 217 7.66 -2.03 -26.24
C TYR A 217 7.43 -0.51 -26.26
N ALA A 218 6.17 -0.06 -26.33
CA ALA A 218 5.83 1.36 -26.22
C ALA A 218 6.27 1.95 -24.88
N LEU A 219 6.08 1.21 -23.79
CA LEU A 219 6.52 1.62 -22.45
C LEU A 219 8.04 1.76 -22.39
N HIS A 220 8.77 0.78 -22.94
CA HIS A 220 10.21 0.79 -23.03
C HIS A 220 10.72 2.05 -23.74
N LEU A 221 10.17 2.35 -24.92
CA LEU A 221 10.57 3.54 -25.70
C LEU A 221 10.27 4.85 -24.95
N ASN A 222 9.21 4.90 -24.15
CA ASN A 222 8.89 6.08 -23.36
C ASN A 222 9.79 6.25 -22.14
N LEU A 223 10.47 5.20 -21.68
CA LEU A 223 11.33 5.21 -20.49
C LEU A 223 12.83 5.17 -20.83
N ILE A 224 13.22 4.78 -22.03
CA ILE A 224 14.63 4.62 -22.41
C ILE A 224 15.40 5.94 -22.27
N GLY A 225 16.60 5.87 -21.71
CA GLY A 225 17.43 7.05 -21.45
C GLY A 225 16.93 7.92 -20.29
N LYS A 226 15.85 7.54 -19.59
CA LYS A 226 15.28 8.32 -18.49
C LYS A 226 15.52 7.64 -17.14
N LYS A 227 15.74 8.48 -16.13
CA LYS A 227 15.79 8.07 -14.74
C LYS A 227 14.39 8.14 -14.14
N TYR A 228 13.61 7.09 -14.33
CA TYR A 228 12.20 7.05 -13.92
C TYR A 228 11.99 6.50 -12.50
N LEU A 229 10.91 6.92 -11.86
CA LEU A 229 10.39 6.32 -10.63
C LEU A 229 8.95 5.90 -10.85
N ILE A 230 8.63 4.63 -10.62
CA ILE A 230 7.27 4.10 -10.75
C ILE A 230 6.84 3.52 -9.41
N VAL A 231 5.66 3.91 -8.92
CA VAL A 231 5.02 3.33 -7.74
C VAL A 231 3.83 2.49 -8.16
N LEU A 232 3.84 1.20 -7.81
CA LEU A 232 2.73 0.26 -7.98
C LEU A 232 2.06 0.02 -6.62
N ASP A 233 0.96 0.71 -6.36
CA ASP A 233 0.33 0.72 -5.03
C ASP A 233 -0.74 -0.36 -4.86
N ASP A 234 -0.68 -1.09 -3.75
CA ASP A 234 -1.58 -2.17 -3.34
C ASP A 234 -1.64 -3.34 -4.34
N VAL A 235 -0.50 -3.97 -4.66
CA VAL A 235 -0.38 -5.16 -5.53
C VAL A 235 -0.96 -6.43 -4.88
N TRP A 236 -1.75 -7.21 -5.62
CA TRP A 236 -2.42 -8.46 -5.23
C TRP A 236 -2.21 -9.62 -6.21
N GLU A 237 -2.46 -10.86 -5.75
CA GLU A 237 -2.37 -12.07 -6.60
C GLU A 237 -3.33 -12.00 -7.80
N ASP A 238 -4.51 -11.38 -7.64
CA ASP A 238 -5.50 -11.25 -8.73
C ASP A 238 -5.14 -10.18 -9.78
N ASN A 239 -4.01 -9.48 -9.62
CA ASN A 239 -3.47 -8.61 -10.65
C ASN A 239 -2.63 -9.36 -11.70
N GLU A 240 -2.35 -10.65 -11.49
CA GLU A 240 -1.42 -11.44 -12.30
C GLU A 240 -0.02 -10.79 -12.43
N TRP A 241 0.33 -9.88 -11.51
CA TRP A 241 1.55 -9.09 -11.55
C TRP A 241 2.64 -9.75 -10.69
N ASP A 242 3.02 -10.98 -11.01
CA ASP A 242 3.92 -11.82 -10.20
C ASP A 242 5.34 -11.98 -10.80
N GLN A 243 5.59 -11.39 -11.97
CA GLN A 243 6.84 -11.50 -12.69
C GLN A 243 7.94 -10.61 -12.10
N ARG A 244 9.18 -11.13 -12.09
CA ARG A 244 10.35 -10.36 -11.68
C ARG A 244 10.63 -9.23 -12.65
N LEU A 245 10.68 -7.99 -12.16
CA LEU A 245 10.90 -6.84 -13.03
C LEU A 245 12.40 -6.62 -13.34
N ASP A 246 13.30 -7.24 -12.59
CA ASP A 246 14.76 -7.16 -12.72
C ASP A 246 15.38 -8.30 -13.54
N ASP A 247 14.57 -9.23 -14.06
CA ASP A 247 15.08 -10.37 -14.82
C ASP A 247 15.56 -9.97 -16.22
N GLU A 248 16.89 -9.89 -16.38
CA GLU A 248 17.57 -9.61 -17.65
C GLU A 248 17.61 -10.83 -18.59
N LYS A 249 17.44 -12.05 -18.08
CA LYS A 249 17.58 -13.28 -18.88
C LYS A 249 16.32 -13.59 -19.69
N LYS A 250 15.18 -13.02 -19.30
CA LYS A 250 13.88 -13.19 -19.95
C LYS A 250 13.54 -12.14 -21.00
N GLN A 251 14.50 -11.31 -21.44
CA GLN A 251 14.27 -10.35 -22.54
C GLN A 251 13.86 -10.99 -23.87
N GLN A 252 14.03 -12.32 -24.02
CA GLN A 252 13.56 -13.07 -25.19
C GLN A 252 12.05 -13.39 -25.13
N GLU A 253 11.42 -13.34 -23.95
CA GLU A 253 9.96 -13.44 -23.78
C GLU A 253 9.33 -12.05 -23.95
N LYS A 254 8.86 -11.75 -25.17
CA LYS A 254 8.38 -10.40 -25.54
C LYS A 254 7.25 -9.86 -24.65
N SER A 255 6.44 -10.74 -24.06
CA SER A 255 5.32 -10.40 -23.18
C SER A 255 5.67 -10.34 -21.68
N HIS A 256 6.96 -10.50 -21.32
CA HIS A 256 7.40 -10.43 -19.93
C HIS A 256 7.48 -8.96 -19.45
N LEU A 257 6.94 -8.66 -18.26
CA LEU A 257 6.83 -7.30 -17.74
C LEU A 257 8.18 -6.57 -17.66
N SER A 258 9.29 -7.28 -17.41
CA SER A 258 10.62 -6.67 -17.37
C SER A 258 11.02 -5.98 -18.69
N CYS A 259 10.47 -6.40 -19.83
CA CYS A 259 10.74 -5.81 -21.15
C CYS A 259 10.32 -4.34 -21.25
N GLY A 260 9.28 -3.95 -20.51
CA GLY A 260 8.81 -2.56 -20.48
C GLY A 260 9.68 -1.61 -19.66
N PHE A 261 10.60 -2.11 -18.84
CA PHE A 261 11.36 -1.32 -17.88
C PHE A 261 12.86 -1.28 -18.26
N PRO A 262 13.32 -0.28 -19.04
CA PRO A 262 14.70 -0.22 -19.51
C PRO A 262 15.70 -0.13 -18.35
N LYS A 263 16.79 -0.89 -18.48
CA LYS A 263 17.85 -1.00 -17.47
C LYS A 263 19.03 -0.09 -17.80
N GLY A 264 19.84 0.24 -16.81
CA GLY A 264 21.09 1.01 -17.00
C GLY A 264 20.96 2.54 -17.00
N PHE A 265 19.76 3.08 -16.72
CA PHE A 265 19.52 4.52 -16.63
C PHE A 265 18.99 4.96 -15.25
N GLY A 266 19.12 4.10 -14.23
CA GLY A 266 18.75 4.42 -12.86
C GLY A 266 17.26 4.32 -12.54
N GLY A 267 16.49 3.60 -13.36
CA GLY A 267 15.05 3.42 -13.18
C GLY A 267 14.72 2.66 -11.90
N LYS A 268 13.73 3.14 -11.13
CA LYS A 268 13.30 2.49 -9.88
C LYS A 268 11.82 2.19 -9.86
N VAL A 269 11.46 1.02 -9.33
CA VAL A 269 10.07 0.62 -9.11
C VAL A 269 9.87 0.32 -7.63
N ILE A 270 8.97 1.07 -6.98
CA ILE A 270 8.51 0.76 -5.64
C ILE A 270 7.12 0.14 -5.76
N MET A 271 6.82 -0.88 -4.97
CA MET A 271 5.45 -1.33 -4.82
C MET A 271 5.04 -1.43 -3.37
N THR A 272 3.73 -1.39 -3.12
CA THR A 272 3.18 -1.74 -1.82
C THR A 272 2.32 -2.99 -1.94
N SER A 273 2.37 -3.87 -0.94
CA SER A 273 1.49 -5.03 -0.88
C SER A 273 1.16 -5.43 0.54
N ARG A 274 0.06 -6.15 0.71
CA ARG A 274 -0.26 -6.88 1.95
C ARG A 274 0.23 -8.33 1.89
N ASP A 275 0.59 -8.83 0.72
CA ASP A 275 1.09 -10.17 0.50
C ASP A 275 2.61 -10.17 0.36
N GLU A 276 3.29 -10.63 1.40
CA GLU A 276 4.74 -10.74 1.41
C GLU A 276 5.28 -11.76 0.41
N ARG A 277 4.55 -12.85 0.15
CA ARG A 277 5.00 -13.91 -0.76
C ARG A 277 5.00 -13.41 -2.18
N LEU A 278 3.92 -12.74 -2.57
CA LEU A 278 3.81 -12.09 -3.88
C LEU A 278 4.87 -11.00 -4.05
N ALA A 279 5.00 -10.11 -3.07
CA ALA A 279 6.01 -9.06 -3.08
C ALA A 279 7.42 -9.64 -3.28
N LYS A 280 7.76 -10.69 -2.55
CA LYS A 280 9.05 -11.38 -2.67
C LYS A 280 9.24 -12.05 -4.04
N ALA A 281 8.18 -12.60 -4.63
CA ALA A 281 8.25 -13.16 -5.99
C ALA A 281 8.63 -12.09 -7.03
N ILE A 282 8.10 -10.86 -6.89
CA ILE A 282 8.31 -9.77 -7.85
C ILE A 282 9.67 -9.08 -7.65
N VAL A 283 10.14 -8.85 -6.41
CA VAL A 283 11.45 -8.20 -6.16
C VAL A 283 12.63 -9.16 -6.06
N GLY A 284 12.36 -10.46 -5.96
CA GLY A 284 13.36 -11.50 -5.81
C GLY A 284 14.02 -11.51 -4.43
N GLU A 285 15.00 -10.63 -4.24
CA GLU A 285 15.90 -10.65 -3.10
C GLU A 285 15.27 -10.10 -1.81
N GLU A 286 15.66 -10.67 -0.66
CA GLU A 286 15.13 -10.28 0.65
C GLU A 286 15.50 -8.84 1.02
N GLU A 287 16.64 -8.34 0.53
CA GLU A 287 17.08 -6.95 0.74
C GLU A 287 16.18 -5.92 0.04
N ASN A 288 15.43 -6.34 -0.98
CA ASN A 288 14.47 -5.49 -1.69
C ASN A 288 13.09 -5.49 -1.02
N LEU A 289 12.96 -6.09 0.17
CA LEU A 289 11.69 -6.20 0.90
C LEU A 289 11.73 -5.42 2.21
N GLN A 290 11.07 -4.26 2.24
CA GLN A 290 10.88 -3.44 3.43
C GLN A 290 9.57 -3.80 4.14
N ARG A 291 9.67 -4.25 5.39
CA ARG A 291 8.50 -4.56 6.23
C ARG A 291 8.10 -3.33 7.05
N LEU A 292 6.87 -2.88 6.86
CA LEU A 292 6.26 -1.81 7.64
C LEU A 292 5.40 -2.39 8.75
N PHE A 293 5.85 -2.18 9.99
CA PHE A 293 5.21 -2.68 11.19
C PHE A 293 4.25 -1.64 11.78
N PRO A 294 3.28 -2.07 12.61
CA PRO A 294 2.60 -1.15 13.51
C PRO A 294 3.60 -0.34 14.32
N ARG A 295 3.22 0.90 14.64
CA ARG A 295 4.09 1.81 15.37
C ARG A 295 4.34 1.29 16.78
N SER A 296 5.59 1.34 17.23
CA SER A 296 5.97 1.21 18.64
C SER A 296 6.08 2.56 19.34
N ASP A 297 6.17 3.64 18.57
CA ASP A 297 6.24 5.01 19.08
C ASP A 297 4.84 5.56 19.40
N ALA A 298 4.54 5.59 20.70
CA ALA A 298 3.30 6.11 21.24
C ALA A 298 3.13 7.62 21.03
N GLU A 299 4.21 8.37 20.86
CA GLU A 299 4.13 9.82 20.67
C GLU A 299 3.55 10.15 19.30
N SER A 300 4.16 9.64 18.23
CA SER A 300 3.63 9.87 16.87
C SER A 300 2.22 9.31 16.70
N LEU A 301 1.89 8.19 17.35
CA LEU A 301 0.53 7.64 17.27
C LEU A 301 -0.48 8.55 17.97
N TRP A 302 -0.09 9.13 19.11
CA TRP A 302 -0.90 10.13 19.80
C TRP A 302 -1.11 11.38 18.93
N GLU A 303 -0.06 11.87 18.27
CA GLU A 303 -0.19 12.98 17.32
C GLU A 303 -1.16 12.65 16.17
N ILE A 304 -1.07 11.45 15.60
CA ILE A 304 -2.00 10.97 14.55
C ILE A 304 -3.45 10.95 15.05
N TYR A 305 -3.66 10.54 16.30
CA TYR A 305 -4.98 10.53 16.94
C TYR A 305 -5.50 11.96 17.11
N ILE A 306 -4.68 12.87 17.68
CA ILE A 306 -5.07 14.28 17.89
C ILE A 306 -5.37 14.98 16.56
N ASP A 307 -4.55 14.76 15.53
CA ASP A 307 -4.77 15.29 14.17
C ASP A 307 -6.08 14.75 13.53
N ALA A 308 -6.73 13.75 14.12
CA ALA A 308 -7.99 13.16 13.66
C ALA A 308 -9.21 13.53 14.54
N VAL A 309 -9.01 14.16 15.70
CA VAL A 309 -10.09 14.57 16.60
C VAL A 309 -10.89 15.69 15.92
N PRO A 310 -12.23 15.55 15.76
CA PRO A 310 -13.04 16.62 15.19
C PRO A 310 -13.00 17.87 16.09
N THR A 311 -12.43 18.96 15.61
CA THR A 311 -12.46 20.24 16.32
C THR A 311 -13.82 20.90 16.14
N LYS A 312 -14.51 21.25 17.23
CA LYS A 312 -15.68 22.13 17.19
C LYS A 312 -15.24 23.56 16.88
N VAL A 313 -14.92 23.86 15.63
CA VAL A 313 -14.77 25.25 15.20
C VAL A 313 -15.95 25.53 14.29
N ASP A 314 -16.87 26.36 14.77
CA ASP A 314 -17.98 26.86 13.97
C ASP A 314 -17.42 27.55 12.70
N ASP A 315 -18.00 27.23 11.54
CA ASP A 315 -17.62 27.66 10.19
C ASP A 315 -17.69 29.20 9.95
N ALA A 316 -17.78 30.02 11.00
CA ALA A 316 -17.91 31.47 10.89
C ALA A 316 -16.58 32.25 11.01
N ALA A 317 -15.48 31.62 11.45
CA ALA A 317 -14.20 32.31 11.69
C ALA A 317 -13.06 31.92 10.72
N ALA A 318 -13.31 31.08 9.73
CA ALA A 318 -12.30 30.63 8.76
C ALA A 318 -12.09 31.63 7.59
N THR A 319 -12.11 32.93 7.87
CA THR A 319 -11.49 33.92 6.98
C THR A 319 -10.28 34.51 7.69
N ASN A 320 -9.12 34.34 7.05
CA ASN A 320 -7.80 34.88 7.41
C ASN A 320 -6.88 33.98 8.26
N LEU A 321 -6.55 32.79 7.76
CA LEU A 321 -5.31 32.10 8.16
C LEU A 321 -4.49 31.66 6.93
N GLY A 322 -4.39 32.55 5.94
CA GLY A 322 -3.55 32.37 4.76
C GLY A 322 -2.13 32.93 4.89
N ASP A 323 -1.86 33.77 5.88
CA ASP A 323 -0.59 34.50 5.98
C ASP A 323 0.12 34.22 7.31
N ALA A 324 0.80 33.08 7.40
CA ALA A 324 1.84 32.86 8.41
C ALA A 324 2.82 31.76 7.98
N VAL A 325 3.47 31.96 6.83
CA VAL A 325 4.78 31.36 6.56
C VAL A 325 5.84 32.40 6.87
N ALA A 326 6.86 31.98 7.64
CA ALA A 326 8.08 32.70 7.99
C ALA A 326 7.92 33.87 8.98
N THR A 327 8.21 33.62 10.26
CA THR A 327 9.30 34.30 10.98
C THR A 327 9.46 33.77 12.41
N ASN A 328 10.73 33.75 12.83
CA ASN A 328 11.25 33.81 14.19
C ASN A 328 11.33 32.52 15.03
N ALA A 329 12.57 32.02 15.07
CA ALA A 329 13.19 31.54 16.29
C ALA A 329 12.99 32.55 17.44
N GLY A 330 12.57 32.04 18.60
CA GLY A 330 12.41 32.84 19.82
C GLY A 330 11.48 32.13 20.81
N ASP A 331 12.07 31.48 21.81
CA ASP A 331 11.47 31.05 23.09
C ASP A 331 10.08 30.40 23.03
N ALA A 332 10.05 29.13 22.61
CA ALA A 332 8.91 28.26 22.88
C ALA A 332 8.86 27.92 24.37
N VAL A 333 8.03 28.65 25.13
CA VAL A 333 7.57 28.21 26.44
C VAL A 333 6.74 26.94 26.23
N ALA A 334 7.38 25.78 26.39
CA ALA A 334 6.70 24.50 26.39
C ALA A 334 5.61 24.49 27.47
N PRO A 335 4.34 24.19 27.15
CA PRO A 335 3.29 24.12 28.15
C PRO A 335 3.51 22.90 29.06
N LYS A 336 3.54 23.16 30.36
CA LYS A 336 3.69 22.15 31.42
C LYS A 336 2.44 21.27 31.51
N VAL A 337 2.53 20.05 31.02
CA VAL A 337 1.58 18.96 31.32
C VAL A 337 1.79 18.51 32.77
N ASN A 338 0.72 18.45 33.59
CA ASN A 338 0.78 17.87 34.94
C ASN A 338 -0.46 16.97 35.20
N PRO A 339 -0.36 15.88 35.99
CA PRO A 339 -0.48 14.53 35.45
C PRO A 339 -1.38 13.68 36.35
N ARG A 340 -2.54 13.27 35.84
CA ARG A 340 -3.06 11.95 36.22
C ARG A 340 -2.77 11.03 35.04
N TYR A 341 -1.47 10.76 34.89
CA TYR A 341 -0.83 9.85 33.94
C TYR A 341 -1.12 10.15 32.44
N PRO A 342 -0.49 11.18 31.85
CA PRO A 342 -0.52 11.38 30.39
C PRO A 342 0.00 10.16 29.60
N GLY A 343 0.92 9.38 30.18
CA GLY A 343 1.36 8.11 29.60
C GLY A 343 0.26 7.05 29.54
N ARG A 344 -0.77 7.11 30.40
CA ARG A 344 -1.85 6.13 30.41
C ARG A 344 -2.71 6.23 29.16
N TYR A 345 -3.07 7.43 28.72
CA TYR A 345 -3.86 7.62 27.50
C TYR A 345 -3.11 7.21 26.24
N LYS A 346 -1.81 7.53 26.17
CA LYS A 346 -0.95 7.12 25.06
C LYS A 346 -0.79 5.61 25.03
N GLN A 347 -0.54 4.98 26.18
CA GLN A 347 -0.45 3.52 26.28
C GLN A 347 -1.78 2.84 25.96
N GLU A 348 -2.89 3.37 26.46
CA GLU A 348 -4.22 2.83 26.19
C GLU A 348 -4.61 2.98 24.71
N LEU A 349 -4.29 4.11 24.07
CA LEU A 349 -4.42 4.28 22.63
C LEU A 349 -3.57 3.24 21.88
N MET A 350 -2.32 3.05 22.30
CA MET A 350 -1.42 2.05 21.72
C MET A 350 -2.02 0.64 21.84
N ASP A 351 -2.57 0.29 23.00
CA ASP A 351 -3.18 -1.02 23.25
C ASP A 351 -4.46 -1.20 22.42
N LYS A 352 -5.37 -0.21 22.43
CA LYS A 352 -6.65 -0.24 21.69
C LYS A 352 -6.45 -0.28 20.17
N SER A 353 -5.47 0.45 19.65
CA SER A 353 -5.17 0.55 18.21
C SER A 353 -4.13 -0.47 17.73
N CYS A 354 -3.45 -1.16 18.66
CA CYS A 354 -2.30 -2.02 18.40
C CYS A 354 -1.17 -1.32 17.60
N GLY A 355 -0.98 0.00 17.80
CA GLY A 355 0.01 0.78 17.08
C GLY A 355 -0.35 1.11 15.63
N ILE A 356 -1.58 0.79 15.17
CA ILE A 356 -1.99 0.98 13.77
C ILE A 356 -2.49 2.42 13.57
N PRO A 357 -1.85 3.23 12.69
CA PRO A 357 -2.26 4.60 12.41
C PRO A 357 -3.73 4.76 12.03
N LEU A 358 -4.23 3.91 11.13
CA LEU A 358 -5.63 3.98 10.71
C LEU A 358 -6.60 3.72 11.88
N ALA A 359 -6.28 2.75 12.75
CA ALA A 359 -7.11 2.45 13.91
C ALA A 359 -7.11 3.62 14.91
N ALA A 360 -5.95 4.25 15.16
CA ALA A 360 -5.87 5.44 15.98
C ALA A 360 -6.72 6.60 15.43
N ARG A 361 -6.68 6.84 14.11
CA ARG A 361 -7.54 7.86 13.46
C ARG A 361 -9.03 7.53 13.56
N MET A 362 -9.40 6.26 13.47
CA MET A 362 -10.80 5.83 13.64
C MET A 362 -11.26 6.03 15.09
N LEU A 363 -10.44 5.65 16.07
CA LEU A 363 -10.72 5.88 17.49
C LEU A 363 -10.94 7.36 17.80
N ALA A 364 -10.16 8.26 17.19
CA ALA A 364 -10.34 9.71 17.38
C ALA A 364 -11.71 10.23 16.94
N LYS A 365 -12.33 9.60 15.95
CA LYS A 365 -13.67 9.99 15.47
C LYS A 365 -14.79 9.43 16.34
N ILE A 366 -14.58 8.26 16.91
CA ILE A 366 -15.61 7.49 17.62
C ILE A 366 -15.61 7.84 19.10
N GLU A 367 -14.42 7.98 19.69
CA GLU A 367 -14.20 8.30 21.09
C GLU A 367 -13.21 9.46 21.18
N PRO A 368 -13.62 10.69 20.78
CA PRO A 368 -12.75 11.87 20.83
C PRO A 368 -12.50 12.28 22.29
N VAL A 369 -11.23 12.46 22.63
CA VAL A 369 -10.85 13.17 23.86
C VAL A 369 -11.33 14.61 23.76
N LYS A 370 -11.99 15.11 24.81
CA LYS A 370 -12.33 16.52 24.89
C LYS A 370 -11.06 17.33 25.08
N VAL A 371 -10.75 18.12 24.07
CA VAL A 371 -9.68 19.10 24.09
C VAL A 371 -10.32 20.47 24.38
N ASP A 372 -9.90 21.12 25.45
CA ASP A 372 -10.34 22.46 25.83
C ASP A 372 -9.93 23.48 24.74
N GLU A 373 -10.54 24.66 24.70
CA GLU A 373 -10.35 25.72 23.68
C GLU A 373 -8.87 26.15 23.45
N ILE A 374 -7.95 25.74 24.33
CA ILE A 374 -6.52 26.07 24.30
C ILE A 374 -5.65 24.80 24.06
N GLY A 375 -6.24 23.69 23.62
CA GLY A 375 -5.48 22.47 23.29
C GLY A 375 -5.15 21.56 24.49
N ASN A 376 -5.74 21.80 25.67
CA ASN A 376 -5.50 21.00 26.87
C ASN A 376 -6.52 19.87 27.03
N ILE A 377 -6.08 18.71 27.50
CA ILE A 377 -6.94 17.54 27.76
C ILE A 377 -7.78 17.80 29.03
N ASP A 378 -9.11 17.67 28.93
CA ASP A 378 -10.03 17.83 30.06
C ASP A 378 -9.74 16.79 31.18
N ARG A 379 -9.54 17.27 32.40
CA ARG A 379 -8.91 16.57 33.54
C ARG A 379 -9.72 15.43 34.15
N LYS A 380 -10.88 15.08 33.59
CA LYS A 380 -11.84 14.12 34.18
C LYS A 380 -12.11 12.85 33.38
N GLN A 381 -11.52 12.68 32.20
CA GLN A 381 -11.88 11.56 31.33
C GLN A 381 -10.87 10.42 31.43
N SER A 382 -11.31 9.19 31.66
CA SER A 382 -10.59 7.96 31.26
C SER A 382 -11.28 7.41 30.01
N PHE A 383 -10.52 6.73 29.16
CA PHE A 383 -11.03 5.96 28.02
C PHE A 383 -11.72 4.66 28.46
#